data_AF-A0A9C8AA79-F1
#
_entry.id   AF-A0A9C8AA79-F1
#
_cell.length_a   1.000
_cell.length_b   1.000
_cell.length_c   1.000
_cell.angle_alpha   90.00
_cell.angle_beta   90.00
_cell.angle_gamma   90.00
#
_symmetry.space_group_name_H-M   'P 1'
#
loop_
_entity.id
_entity.type
_entity.pdbx_description
1 polymer ?
#
loop_
_entity_poly.entity_id
_entity_poly.type
_entity_poly.pdbx_seq_one_letter_code
_entity_poly.pdbx_strand_id
1 'polypeptide(L)'
;IPTEYTEELFNSNYEGFVESLKSDGIKEKTVRDIITMALIRQEVWEAVTADVDQTQEQVWVQHILLADEETALEVLEKLAAGEKFEDLAAEYSSDLSNADSGGDLGWFARGQMVAPFEEAAFALETGEISDPVQTDFGWHILKSNGKEDRLLDNNAYEQLRNQVFSDWFAEKEAQYQPEIHENWAKYVPSEPSLPANYLAYIQTLSQAQPALPTESPQE
;
A
#
# COMPACT_ATOMS: atom_id res chain seq x y z
N ILE A 1 -2.68 -1.99 39.24
CA ILE A 1 -3.10 -0.66 38.74
C ILE A 1 -1.87 -0.04 38.09
N PRO A 2 -1.89 0.30 36.79
CA PRO A 2 -0.79 1.04 36.18
C PRO A 2 -0.61 2.36 36.92
N THR A 3 0.61 2.71 37.31
CA THR A 3 0.91 4.03 37.90
C THR A 3 0.61 5.12 36.86
N GLU A 4 -0.08 6.19 37.29
CA GLU A 4 -0.35 7.34 36.42
C GLU A 4 0.96 7.98 35.97
N TYR A 5 1.03 8.38 34.70
CA TYR A 5 2.18 9.05 34.14
C TYR A 5 2.11 10.54 34.47
N THR A 6 2.81 10.95 35.53
CA THR A 6 2.78 12.33 36.05
C THR A 6 3.71 13.26 35.27
N GLU A 7 3.47 14.57 35.35
CA GLU A 7 4.36 15.60 34.80
C GLU A 7 5.79 15.50 35.39
N GLU A 8 5.89 15.21 36.68
CA GLU A 8 7.18 14.97 37.35
C GLU A 8 7.92 13.77 36.75
N LEU A 9 7.22 12.67 36.51
CA LEU A 9 7.79 11.47 35.88
C LEU A 9 8.19 11.75 34.42
N PHE A 10 7.38 12.51 33.68
CA PHE A 10 7.73 12.95 32.33
C PHE A 10 9.02 13.78 32.31
N ASN A 11 9.12 14.81 33.15
CA ASN A 11 10.28 15.69 33.20
C ASN A 11 11.55 14.92 33.55
N SER A 12 11.48 14.00 34.52
CA SER A 12 12.59 13.12 34.89
C SER A 12 13.03 12.21 33.71
N ASN A 13 12.08 11.58 33.01
CA ASN A 13 12.38 10.77 31.83
C ASN A 13 12.96 11.59 30.68
N TYR A 14 12.43 12.80 30.48
CA TYR A 14 12.90 13.72 29.44
C TYR A 14 14.33 14.17 29.69
N GLU A 15 14.66 14.56 30.92
CA GLU A 15 16.03 14.90 31.33
C GLU A 15 16.99 13.72 31.11
N GLY A 16 16.59 12.52 31.51
CA GLY A 16 17.38 11.30 31.29
C GLY A 16 17.61 11.01 29.80
N PHE A 17 16.58 11.19 28.97
CA PHE A 17 16.68 11.06 27.52
C PHE A 17 17.63 12.10 26.92
N VAL A 18 17.48 13.39 27.28
CA VAL A 18 18.37 14.46 26.82
C VAL A 18 19.81 14.21 27.23
N GLU A 19 20.05 13.68 28.43
CA GLU A 19 21.39 13.31 28.88
C GLU A 19 21.97 12.15 28.06
N SER A 20 21.17 11.12 27.73
CA SER A 20 21.62 10.03 26.86
C SER A 20 22.00 10.49 25.44
N LEU A 21 21.35 11.54 24.91
CA LEU A 21 21.71 12.08 23.60
C LEU A 21 23.11 12.71 23.61
N LYS A 22 23.54 13.26 24.76
CA LYS A 22 24.85 13.91 24.88
C LYS A 22 26.01 12.91 24.76
N SER A 23 25.85 11.68 25.27
CA SER A 23 26.90 10.65 25.13
C SER A 23 27.18 10.29 23.67
N ASP A 24 26.16 10.44 22.82
CA ASP A 24 26.23 10.15 21.39
C ASP A 24 26.55 11.40 20.54
N GLY A 25 26.81 12.54 21.19
CA GLY A 25 27.10 13.81 20.53
C GLY A 25 25.88 14.46 19.84
N ILE A 26 24.67 13.99 20.14
CA ILE A 26 23.42 14.51 19.57
C ILE A 26 22.93 15.70 20.42
N LYS A 27 22.62 16.82 19.78
CA LYS A 27 22.04 17.99 20.45
C LYS A 27 20.54 17.79 20.64
N GLU A 28 20.00 18.17 21.80
CA GLU A 28 18.55 18.21 22.04
C GLU A 28 17.79 18.93 20.92
N LYS A 29 18.34 20.05 20.42
CA LYS A 29 17.76 20.79 19.30
C LYS A 29 17.54 19.90 18.07
N THR A 30 18.47 18.99 17.75
CA THR A 30 18.33 18.08 16.60
C THR A 30 17.09 17.20 16.75
N VAL A 31 16.87 16.63 17.94
CA VAL A 31 15.68 15.82 18.20
C VAL A 31 14.42 16.67 18.17
N ARG A 32 14.46 17.86 18.78
CA ARG A 32 13.34 18.81 18.70
C ARG A 32 12.99 19.17 17.26
N ASP A 33 13.98 19.48 16.42
CA ASP A 33 13.76 19.81 15.01
C ASP A 33 13.12 18.63 14.24
N ILE A 34 13.54 17.38 14.51
CA ILE A 34 12.93 16.18 13.93
C ILE A 34 11.47 16.05 14.34
N ILE A 35 11.18 16.18 15.64
CA ILE A 35 9.80 16.10 16.16
C ILE A 35 8.95 17.25 15.63
N THR A 36 9.47 18.48 15.60
CA THR A 36 8.79 19.63 15.01
C THR A 36 8.45 19.40 13.56
N MET A 37 9.37 18.84 12.76
CA MET A 37 9.10 18.50 11.37
C MET A 37 8.03 17.41 11.24
N ALA A 38 8.07 16.38 12.10
CA ALA A 38 7.04 15.35 12.12
C ALA A 38 5.65 15.90 12.45
N LEU A 39 5.56 16.80 13.44
CA LEU A 39 4.31 17.48 13.82
C LEU A 39 3.81 18.39 12.70
N ILE A 40 4.68 19.19 12.08
CA ILE A 40 4.30 20.03 10.92
C ILE A 40 3.75 19.16 9.80
N ARG A 41 4.41 18.04 9.48
CA ARG A 41 3.92 17.11 8.45
C ARG A 41 2.55 16.53 8.80
N GLN A 42 2.33 16.17 10.06
CA GLN A 42 1.03 15.70 10.53
C GLN A 42 -0.05 16.78 10.38
N GLU A 43 0.20 18.00 10.87
CA GLU A 43 -0.74 19.12 10.79
C GLU A 43 -1.09 19.48 9.33
N VAL A 44 -0.10 19.46 8.43
CA VAL A 44 -0.33 19.68 7.00
C VAL A 44 -1.17 18.56 6.40
N TRP A 45 -0.89 17.29 6.76
CA TRP A 45 -1.71 16.17 6.31
C TRP A 45 -3.15 16.27 6.81
N GLU A 46 -3.36 16.60 8.09
CA GLU A 46 -4.69 16.82 8.66
C GLU A 46 -5.42 17.96 7.94
N ALA A 47 -4.76 19.11 7.73
CA ALA A 47 -5.36 20.26 7.07
C ALA A 47 -5.71 20.00 5.59
N VAL A 48 -4.84 19.31 4.85
CA VAL A 48 -5.07 18.97 3.43
C VAL A 48 -6.20 17.96 3.27
N THR A 49 -6.36 17.06 4.23
CA THR A 49 -7.34 15.96 4.15
C THR A 49 -8.62 16.19 4.96
N ALA A 50 -8.77 17.36 5.59
CA ALA A 50 -9.88 17.66 6.49
C ALA A 50 -11.25 17.61 5.79
N ASP A 51 -11.29 18.03 4.51
CA ASP A 51 -12.52 18.10 3.71
C ASP A 51 -12.78 16.84 2.87
N VAL A 52 -11.99 15.78 3.06
CA VAL A 52 -12.21 14.51 2.36
C VAL A 52 -13.46 13.84 2.93
N ASP A 53 -14.49 13.71 2.08
CA ASP A 53 -15.73 13.02 2.42
C ASP A 53 -15.46 11.54 2.73
N GLN A 54 -16.10 11.01 3.77
CA GLN A 54 -16.03 9.58 4.09
C GLN A 54 -17.00 8.75 3.24
N THR A 55 -17.78 9.40 2.38
CA THR A 55 -18.64 8.73 1.40
C THR A 55 -17.99 8.75 0.02
N GLN A 56 -18.15 7.65 -0.71
CA GLN A 56 -17.76 7.55 -2.12
C GLN A 56 -18.79 6.72 -2.88
N GLU A 57 -18.90 7.00 -4.18
CA GLU A 57 -19.59 6.12 -5.12
C GLU A 57 -18.92 4.74 -5.05
N GLN A 58 -19.71 3.72 -4.79
CA GLN A 58 -19.31 2.33 -4.83
C GLN A 58 -20.21 1.59 -5.82
N VAL A 59 -19.64 0.58 -6.45
CA VAL A 59 -20.37 -0.34 -7.33
C VAL A 59 -20.32 -1.75 -6.77
N TRP A 60 -21.42 -2.47 -6.92
CA TRP A 60 -21.50 -3.90 -6.65
C TRP A 60 -21.48 -4.64 -7.98
N VAL A 61 -20.46 -5.45 -8.21
CA VAL A 61 -20.27 -6.12 -9.51
C VAL A 61 -20.03 -7.61 -9.33
N GLN A 62 -20.59 -8.40 -10.25
CA GLN A 62 -20.18 -9.76 -10.52
C GLN A 62 -19.28 -9.80 -11.75
N HIS A 63 -18.30 -10.71 -11.79
CA HIS A 63 -17.44 -10.86 -12.96
C HIS A 63 -17.24 -12.32 -13.38
N ILE A 64 -16.90 -12.52 -14.64
CA ILE A 64 -16.42 -13.79 -15.19
C ILE A 64 -15.06 -13.51 -15.82
N LEU A 65 -14.00 -14.12 -15.28
CA LEU A 65 -12.64 -13.99 -15.81
C LEU A 65 -12.35 -15.10 -16.82
N LEU A 66 -11.85 -14.76 -18.00
CA LEU A 66 -11.68 -15.64 -19.14
C LEU A 66 -10.29 -15.50 -19.74
N ALA A 67 -9.78 -16.57 -20.33
CA ALA A 67 -8.43 -16.61 -20.88
C ALA A 67 -8.28 -15.78 -22.18
N ASP A 68 -9.35 -15.69 -22.99
CA ASP A 68 -9.35 -15.06 -24.30
C ASP A 68 -10.70 -14.40 -24.64
N GLU A 69 -10.65 -13.51 -25.64
CA GLU A 69 -11.81 -12.73 -26.10
C GLU A 69 -12.87 -13.60 -26.77
N GLU A 70 -12.47 -14.66 -27.47
CA GLU A 70 -13.38 -15.56 -28.17
C GLU A 70 -14.32 -16.26 -27.17
N THR A 71 -13.77 -16.75 -26.06
CA THR A 71 -14.55 -17.33 -24.97
C THR A 71 -15.44 -16.28 -24.31
N ALA A 72 -15.00 -15.03 -24.18
CA ALA A 72 -15.82 -13.94 -23.65
C ALA A 72 -17.03 -13.62 -24.55
N LEU A 73 -16.84 -13.62 -25.86
CA LEU A 73 -17.93 -13.44 -26.81
C LEU A 73 -18.91 -14.62 -26.77
N GLU A 74 -18.43 -15.86 -26.63
CA GLU A 74 -19.30 -17.02 -26.43
C GLU A 74 -20.16 -16.89 -25.17
N VAL A 75 -19.57 -16.50 -24.04
CA VAL A 75 -20.29 -16.30 -22.78
C VAL A 75 -21.35 -15.20 -22.91
N LEU A 76 -21.07 -14.11 -23.63
CA LEU A 76 -22.06 -13.07 -23.92
C LEU A 76 -23.23 -13.57 -24.77
N GLU A 77 -22.98 -14.44 -25.76
CA GLU A 77 -24.05 -15.05 -26.56
C GLU A 77 -24.96 -15.93 -25.68
N LYS A 78 -24.39 -16.68 -24.75
CA LYS A 78 -25.12 -17.51 -23.77
C LYS A 78 -25.95 -16.66 -22.81
N LEU A 79 -25.39 -15.57 -22.31
CA LEU A 79 -26.11 -14.59 -21.49
C LEU A 79 -27.29 -13.97 -22.26
N ALA A 80 -27.09 -13.62 -23.54
CA ALA A 80 -28.16 -13.11 -24.40
C ALA A 80 -29.25 -14.16 -24.70
N ALA A 81 -28.90 -15.46 -24.68
CA ALA A 81 -29.84 -16.57 -24.78
C ALA A 81 -30.63 -16.83 -23.49
N GLY A 82 -30.31 -16.13 -22.39
CA GLY A 82 -31.01 -16.23 -21.11
C GLY A 82 -30.40 -17.23 -20.13
N GLU A 83 -29.18 -17.71 -20.38
CA GLU A 83 -28.41 -18.44 -19.36
C GLU A 83 -28.08 -17.51 -18.19
N LYS A 84 -27.99 -18.07 -16.98
CA LYS A 84 -27.76 -17.27 -15.78
C LYS A 84 -26.28 -16.91 -15.65
N PHE A 85 -26.02 -15.68 -15.22
CA PHE A 85 -24.66 -15.19 -15.00
C PHE A 85 -23.91 -16.05 -13.99
N GLU A 86 -24.59 -16.49 -12.94
CA GLU A 86 -23.98 -17.27 -11.86
C GLU A 86 -23.56 -18.67 -12.33
N ASP A 87 -24.36 -19.28 -13.21
CA ASP A 87 -24.07 -20.60 -13.78
C ASP A 87 -22.86 -20.51 -14.73
N LEU A 88 -22.80 -19.46 -15.55
CA LEU A 88 -21.68 -19.21 -16.46
C LEU A 88 -20.40 -18.80 -15.72
N ALA A 89 -20.50 -18.07 -14.61
CA ALA A 89 -19.37 -17.77 -13.76
C ALA A 89 -18.76 -19.06 -13.16
N ALA A 90 -19.59 -19.98 -12.69
CA ALA A 90 -19.12 -21.26 -12.17
C ALA A 90 -18.51 -22.17 -13.25
N GLU A 91 -19.03 -22.12 -14.48
CA GLU A 91 -18.56 -22.97 -15.59
C GLU A 91 -17.30 -22.43 -16.27
N TYR A 92 -17.22 -21.12 -16.52
CA TYR A 92 -16.19 -20.52 -17.37
C TYR A 92 -15.14 -19.70 -16.62
N SER A 93 -15.45 -19.16 -15.43
CA SER A 93 -14.53 -18.23 -14.77
C SER A 93 -13.26 -18.92 -14.32
N SER A 94 -12.10 -18.38 -14.72
CA SER A 94 -10.80 -18.80 -14.19
C SER A 94 -10.49 -18.20 -12.81
N ASP A 95 -11.32 -17.26 -12.32
CA ASP A 95 -11.22 -16.77 -10.95
C ASP A 95 -11.96 -17.69 -9.98
N LEU A 96 -11.24 -18.69 -9.47
CA LEU A 96 -11.77 -19.68 -8.55
C LEU A 96 -12.15 -19.12 -7.16
N SER A 97 -11.79 -17.88 -6.84
CA SER A 97 -12.09 -17.29 -5.53
C SER A 97 -13.56 -16.91 -5.37
N ASN A 98 -14.25 -16.63 -6.48
CA ASN A 98 -15.64 -16.18 -6.52
C ASN A 98 -16.51 -16.90 -7.57
N ALA A 99 -15.95 -17.73 -8.45
CA ALA A 99 -16.69 -18.48 -9.47
C ALA A 99 -17.93 -19.21 -8.91
N ASP A 100 -17.75 -19.99 -7.83
CA ASP A 100 -18.84 -20.73 -7.18
C ASP A 100 -19.87 -19.82 -6.47
N SER A 101 -19.53 -18.55 -6.24
CA SER A 101 -20.41 -17.51 -5.71
C SER A 101 -20.96 -16.60 -6.82
N GLY A 102 -20.99 -17.11 -8.06
CA GLY A 102 -21.51 -16.38 -9.21
C GLY A 102 -20.66 -15.18 -9.62
N GLY A 103 -19.36 -15.22 -9.33
CA GLY A 103 -18.43 -14.13 -9.64
C GLY A 103 -18.58 -12.89 -8.77
N ASP A 104 -19.27 -12.99 -7.63
CA ASP A 104 -19.57 -11.82 -6.80
C ASP A 104 -18.32 -11.22 -6.14
N LEU A 105 -18.06 -9.93 -6.40
CA LEU A 105 -16.98 -9.14 -5.79
C LEU A 105 -17.48 -8.25 -4.65
N GLY A 106 -18.79 -8.15 -4.44
CA GLY A 106 -19.38 -7.22 -3.49
C GLY A 106 -19.20 -5.76 -3.90
N TRP A 107 -19.36 -4.86 -2.91
CA TRP A 107 -19.21 -3.42 -3.10
C TRP A 107 -17.74 -3.01 -3.04
N PHE A 108 -17.30 -2.21 -4.01
CA PHE A 108 -15.97 -1.59 -3.99
C PHE A 108 -16.01 -0.14 -4.47
N ALA A 109 -15.05 0.64 -3.98
CA ALA A 109 -14.83 2.04 -4.35
C ALA A 109 -13.75 2.15 -5.43
N ARG A 110 -13.59 3.36 -5.98
CA ARG A 110 -12.47 3.66 -6.88
C ARG A 110 -11.12 3.50 -6.19
N GLY A 111 -10.11 3.09 -6.94
CA GLY A 111 -8.75 2.78 -6.48
C GLY A 111 -8.56 1.37 -5.93
N GLN A 112 -9.62 0.54 -5.88
CA GLN A 112 -9.55 -0.83 -5.35
C GLN A 112 -9.33 -1.90 -6.43
N MET A 113 -9.63 -1.58 -7.70
CA MET A 113 -9.50 -2.49 -8.83
C MET A 113 -8.51 -1.92 -9.88
N VAL A 114 -8.07 -2.76 -10.82
CA VAL A 114 -7.22 -2.29 -11.93
C VAL A 114 -8.00 -1.34 -12.84
N ALA A 115 -7.34 -0.28 -13.31
CA ALA A 115 -7.96 0.82 -14.06
C ALA A 115 -8.96 0.38 -15.15
N PRO A 116 -8.63 -0.53 -16.11
CA PRO A 116 -9.58 -0.92 -17.14
C PRO A 116 -10.84 -1.62 -16.60
N PHE A 117 -10.70 -2.45 -15.56
CA PHE A 117 -11.82 -3.11 -14.90
C PHE A 117 -12.70 -2.09 -14.18
N GLU A 118 -12.08 -1.20 -13.41
CA GLU A 118 -12.78 -0.17 -12.65
C GLU A 118 -13.55 0.78 -13.57
N GLU A 119 -12.91 1.27 -14.63
CA GLU A 119 -13.54 2.17 -15.59
C GLU A 119 -14.81 1.55 -16.19
N ALA A 120 -14.75 0.28 -16.60
CA ALA A 120 -15.90 -0.44 -17.10
C ALA A 120 -16.97 -0.65 -16.02
N ALA A 121 -16.59 -1.14 -14.84
CA ALA A 121 -17.50 -1.40 -13.72
C ALA A 121 -18.30 -0.16 -13.32
N PHE A 122 -17.65 1.00 -13.23
CA PHE A 122 -18.28 2.26 -12.86
C PHE A 122 -19.06 2.93 -13.99
N ALA A 123 -18.85 2.51 -15.24
CA ALA A 123 -19.63 2.98 -16.39
C ALA A 123 -20.97 2.25 -16.54
N LEU A 124 -21.12 1.06 -15.95
CA LEU A 124 -22.34 0.27 -16.02
C LEU A 124 -23.48 0.86 -15.18
N GLU A 125 -24.67 0.83 -15.77
CA GLU A 125 -25.93 1.02 -15.04
C GLU A 125 -26.31 -0.24 -14.25
N THR A 126 -27.11 -0.08 -13.19
CA THR A 126 -27.54 -1.23 -12.38
C THR A 126 -28.34 -2.23 -13.21
N GLY A 127 -27.91 -3.49 -13.21
CA GLY A 127 -28.46 -4.59 -14.00
C GLY A 127 -27.82 -4.78 -15.38
N GLU A 128 -26.93 -3.87 -15.79
CA GLU A 128 -26.24 -3.94 -17.07
C GLU A 128 -25.08 -4.95 -17.05
N ILE A 129 -24.80 -5.52 -18.22
CA ILE A 129 -23.67 -6.41 -18.48
C ILE A 129 -22.73 -5.70 -19.45
N SER A 130 -21.42 -5.72 -19.17
CA SER A 130 -20.42 -5.07 -20.02
C SER A 130 -20.11 -5.86 -21.29
N ASP A 131 -19.54 -5.16 -22.28
CA ASP A 131 -18.71 -5.80 -23.30
C ASP A 131 -17.45 -6.44 -22.65
N PRO A 132 -16.69 -7.30 -23.36
CA PRO A 132 -15.48 -7.90 -22.82
C PRO A 132 -14.42 -6.83 -22.47
N VAL A 133 -13.95 -6.85 -21.23
CA VAL A 133 -12.96 -5.90 -20.70
C VAL A 133 -11.61 -6.59 -20.58
N GLN A 134 -10.60 -6.11 -21.32
CA GLN A 134 -9.25 -6.66 -21.24
C GLN A 134 -8.47 -6.06 -20.07
N THR A 135 -7.79 -6.93 -19.32
CA THR A 135 -6.84 -6.57 -18.25
C THR A 135 -5.59 -7.43 -18.35
N ASP A 136 -4.60 -7.17 -17.49
CA ASP A 136 -3.41 -8.02 -17.38
C ASP A 136 -3.71 -9.45 -16.89
N PHE A 137 -4.90 -9.69 -16.32
CA PHE A 137 -5.33 -11.01 -15.84
C PHE A 137 -6.06 -11.84 -16.89
N GLY A 138 -6.48 -11.22 -18.01
CA GLY A 138 -7.34 -11.83 -19.01
C GLY A 138 -8.53 -10.94 -19.36
N TRP A 139 -9.61 -11.57 -19.83
CA TRP A 139 -10.83 -10.92 -20.28
C TRP A 139 -11.93 -11.05 -19.24
N HIS A 140 -12.65 -9.97 -18.99
CA HIS A 140 -13.69 -9.92 -17.98
C HIS A 140 -15.03 -9.59 -18.61
N ILE A 141 -16.08 -10.27 -18.18
CA ILE A 141 -17.46 -9.82 -18.38
C ILE A 141 -17.99 -9.39 -17.03
N LEU A 142 -18.48 -8.16 -16.96
CA LEU A 142 -18.96 -7.55 -15.72
C LEU A 142 -20.48 -7.50 -15.74
N LYS A 143 -21.10 -7.65 -14.58
CA LYS A 143 -22.52 -7.38 -14.36
C LYS A 143 -22.68 -6.49 -13.14
N SER A 144 -23.32 -5.34 -13.31
CA SER A 144 -23.59 -4.42 -12.22
C SER A 144 -24.83 -4.85 -11.44
N ASN A 145 -24.68 -5.09 -10.15
CA ASN A 145 -25.77 -5.37 -9.21
C ASN A 145 -26.23 -4.13 -8.45
N GLY A 146 -25.45 -3.05 -8.46
CA GLY A 146 -25.83 -1.80 -7.80
C GLY A 146 -24.76 -0.72 -7.91
N LYS A 147 -25.20 0.54 -7.78
CA LYS A 147 -24.35 1.72 -7.72
C LYS A 147 -24.92 2.71 -6.70
N GLU A 148 -24.16 3.06 -5.68
CA GLU A 148 -24.62 3.88 -4.55
C GLU A 148 -23.46 4.65 -3.92
N ASP A 149 -23.75 5.85 -3.38
CA ASP A 149 -22.84 6.53 -2.47
C ASP A 149 -22.89 5.84 -1.10
N ARG A 150 -21.77 5.27 -0.67
CA ARG A 150 -21.68 4.47 0.55
C ARG A 150 -20.56 4.99 1.45
N LEU A 151 -20.78 4.85 2.76
CA LEU A 151 -19.78 5.16 3.76
C LEU A 151 -18.61 4.19 3.63
N LEU A 152 -17.40 4.73 3.56
CA LEU A 152 -16.16 3.98 3.61
C LEU A 152 -15.93 3.49 5.04
N ASP A 153 -15.44 2.25 5.17
CA ASP A 153 -14.85 1.83 6.44
C ASP A 153 -13.59 2.66 6.77
N ASN A 154 -13.14 2.58 8.02
CA ASN A 154 -12.01 3.38 8.48
C ASN A 154 -10.72 3.12 7.68
N ASN A 155 -10.50 1.91 7.19
CA ASN A 155 -9.30 1.59 6.44
C ASN A 155 -9.35 2.22 5.05
N ALA A 156 -10.47 2.07 4.34
CA ALA A 156 -10.68 2.67 3.03
C ALA A 156 -10.69 4.20 3.10
N TYR A 157 -11.26 4.79 4.15
CA TYR A 157 -11.24 6.23 4.36
C TYR A 157 -9.81 6.78 4.56
N GLU A 158 -9.01 6.11 5.40
CA GLU A 158 -7.62 6.50 5.61
C GLU A 158 -6.76 6.31 4.35
N GLN A 159 -7.01 5.27 3.56
CA GLN A 159 -6.36 5.11 2.25
C GLN A 159 -6.71 6.25 1.30
N LEU A 160 -7.98 6.63 1.21
CA LEU A 160 -8.43 7.77 0.40
C LEU A 160 -7.73 9.06 0.83
N ARG A 161 -7.71 9.37 2.13
CA ARG A 161 -7.02 10.56 2.66
C ARG A 161 -5.53 10.56 2.31
N ASN A 162 -4.87 9.41 2.43
CA ASN A 162 -3.47 9.27 2.06
C ASN A 162 -3.23 9.46 0.56
N GLN A 163 -4.11 8.96 -0.29
CA GLN A 163 -4.04 9.17 -1.74
C GLN A 163 -4.20 10.66 -2.07
N VAL A 164 -5.23 11.31 -1.54
CA VAL A 164 -5.47 12.76 -1.73
C VAL A 164 -4.27 13.58 -1.28
N PHE A 165 -3.68 13.25 -0.13
CA PHE A 165 -2.47 13.92 0.33
C PHE A 165 -1.28 13.68 -0.60
N SER A 166 -1.09 12.45 -1.08
CA SER A 166 -0.01 12.11 -2.00
C SER A 166 -0.11 12.88 -3.31
N ASP A 167 -1.31 12.98 -3.87
CA ASP A 167 -1.56 13.72 -5.11
C ASP A 167 -1.34 15.22 -4.93
N TRP A 168 -1.86 15.78 -3.83
CA TRP A 168 -1.59 17.16 -3.46
C TRP A 168 -0.09 17.42 -3.26
N PHE A 169 0.62 16.52 -2.58
CA PHE A 169 2.04 16.68 -2.31
C PHE A 169 2.86 16.62 -3.59
N ALA A 170 2.56 15.67 -4.49
CA ALA A 170 3.20 15.57 -5.81
C ALA A 170 2.97 16.83 -6.65
N GLU A 171 1.76 17.42 -6.59
CA GLU A 171 1.46 18.70 -7.25
C GLU A 171 2.34 19.84 -6.69
N LYS A 172 2.53 19.90 -5.36
CA LYS A 172 3.40 20.90 -4.73
C LYS A 172 4.88 20.67 -4.99
N GLU A 173 5.31 19.42 -5.00
CA GLU A 173 6.69 19.04 -5.32
C GLU A 173 7.03 19.45 -6.76
N ALA A 174 6.14 19.21 -7.73
CA ALA A 174 6.33 19.61 -9.11
C ALA A 174 6.48 21.13 -9.30
N GLN A 175 5.92 21.93 -8.38
CA GLN A 175 6.03 23.40 -8.39
C GLN A 175 7.28 23.90 -7.66
N TYR A 176 7.88 23.07 -6.80
CA TYR A 176 9.04 23.42 -6.01
C TYR A 176 10.33 23.02 -6.72
N GLN A 177 11.28 23.95 -6.85
CA GLN A 177 12.63 23.64 -7.30
C GLN A 177 13.52 23.56 -6.05
N PRO A 178 13.78 22.35 -5.51
CA PRO A 178 14.59 22.21 -4.32
C PRO A 178 16.03 22.65 -4.61
N GLU A 179 16.58 23.48 -3.71
CA GLU A 179 18.02 23.72 -3.69
C GLU A 179 18.70 22.45 -3.15
N ILE A 180 19.31 21.68 -4.06
CA ILE A 180 20.05 20.47 -3.69
C ILE A 180 21.39 20.89 -3.11
N HIS A 181 21.51 20.83 -1.78
CA HIS A 181 22.79 20.99 -1.13
C HIS A 181 23.52 19.64 -1.04
N GLU A 182 24.65 19.49 -1.74
CA GLU A 182 25.55 18.31 -1.64
C GLU A 182 26.34 18.25 -0.32
N ASN A 183 25.70 18.63 0.78
CA ASN A 183 26.26 18.58 2.11
C ASN A 183 26.52 17.14 2.60
N TRP A 184 25.96 16.12 1.92
CA TRP A 184 26.20 14.72 2.27
C TRP A 184 27.58 14.24 1.78
N ALA A 185 28.12 14.79 0.69
CA ALA A 185 29.38 14.35 0.09
C ALA A 185 30.60 14.55 1.01
N LYS A 186 30.52 15.48 1.98
CA LYS A 186 31.55 15.66 3.03
C LYS A 186 31.46 14.61 4.16
N TYR A 187 30.35 13.88 4.26
CA TYR A 187 30.11 12.89 5.32
C TYR A 187 30.11 11.45 4.78
N VAL A 188 29.91 11.26 3.47
CA VAL A 188 29.98 9.96 2.81
C VAL A 188 31.33 9.86 2.09
N PRO A 189 32.23 8.96 2.54
CA PRO A 189 33.49 8.71 1.85
C PRO A 189 33.22 8.34 0.39
N SER A 190 33.97 8.93 -0.56
CA SER A 190 33.87 8.60 -1.98
C SER A 190 34.25 7.15 -2.28
N GLU A 191 35.00 6.50 -1.38
CA GLU A 191 35.30 5.08 -1.42
C GLU A 191 34.61 4.38 -0.24
N PRO A 192 33.78 3.35 -0.48
CA PRO A 192 33.16 2.59 0.60
C PRO A 192 34.23 1.82 1.37
N SER A 193 34.65 2.36 2.51
CA SER A 193 35.57 1.70 3.42
C SER A 193 34.82 1.18 4.65
N LEU A 194 35.03 -0.09 5.00
CA LEU A 194 34.59 -0.60 6.29
C LEU A 194 35.40 0.09 7.41
N PRO A 195 34.75 0.72 8.39
CA PRO A 195 35.49 1.31 9.50
C PRO A 195 36.28 0.23 10.26
N ALA A 196 37.45 0.59 10.80
CA ALA A 196 38.42 -0.37 11.34
C ALA A 196 37.85 -1.25 12.47
N ASN A 197 36.90 -0.75 13.25
CA ASN A 197 36.19 -1.52 14.28
C ASN A 197 35.32 -2.64 13.68
N TYR A 198 34.68 -2.42 12.53
CA TYR A 198 33.94 -3.45 11.82
C TYR A 198 34.88 -4.47 11.18
N LEU A 199 36.01 -4.03 10.61
CA LEU A 199 37.04 -4.95 10.09
C LEU A 199 37.59 -5.85 11.19
N ALA A 200 37.91 -5.29 12.37
CA ALA A 200 38.36 -6.06 13.53
C ALA A 200 37.29 -7.05 13.99
N TYR A 201 36.02 -6.66 14.03
CA TYR A 201 34.92 -7.55 14.39
C TYR A 201 34.75 -8.70 13.39
N ILE A 202 34.77 -8.42 12.08
CA ILE A 202 34.71 -9.46 11.03
C ILE A 202 35.91 -10.42 11.15
N GLN A 203 37.11 -9.91 11.44
CA GLN A 203 38.28 -10.75 11.68
C GLN A 203 38.08 -11.67 12.90
N THR A 204 37.47 -11.18 13.98
CA THR A 204 37.16 -12.05 15.13
C THR A 204 36.13 -13.13 14.80
N LEU A 205 35.11 -12.83 13.99
CA LEU A 205 34.12 -13.82 13.55
C LEU A 205 34.75 -14.88 12.64
N SER A 206 35.64 -14.49 11.73
CA SER A 206 36.36 -15.41 10.85
C SER A 206 37.32 -16.34 11.62
N GLN A 207 37.88 -15.88 12.74
CA GLN A 207 38.75 -16.69 13.60
C GLN A 207 37.98 -17.56 14.59
N ALA A 208 36.71 -17.24 14.86
CA ALA A 208 35.85 -17.98 15.78
C ALA A 208 35.03 -19.10 15.12
N GLN A 209 35.03 -19.20 13.78
CA GLN A 209 34.42 -20.34 13.09
C GLN A 209 35.29 -21.60 13.26
N PRO A 210 34.82 -22.67 13.94
CA PRO A 210 35.51 -23.95 13.89
C PRO A 210 35.50 -24.47 12.45
N ALA A 211 36.62 -25.03 11.99
CA ALA A 211 36.72 -25.68 10.68
C ALA A 211 35.60 -26.72 10.54
N LEU A 212 34.85 -26.67 9.43
CA LEU A 212 33.87 -27.71 9.12
C LEU A 212 34.59 -29.07 9.10
N PRO A 213 34.02 -30.11 9.73
CA PRO A 213 34.62 -31.43 9.70
C PRO A 213 34.72 -31.90 8.26
N THR A 214 35.95 -32.17 7.81
CA THR A 214 36.21 -32.80 6.51
C THR A 214 35.58 -34.19 6.53
N GLU A 215 34.63 -34.46 5.65
CA GLU A 215 34.11 -35.81 5.44
C GLU A 215 35.28 -36.75 5.08
N SER A 216 35.54 -37.74 5.92
CA SER A 216 36.45 -38.83 5.58
C SER A 216 35.82 -39.67 4.46
N PRO A 217 36.54 -39.99 3.38
CA PRO A 217 36.06 -40.94 2.38
C PRO A 217 35.85 -42.31 3.04
N GLN A 218 34.68 -42.90 2.80
CA GLN A 218 34.40 -44.29 3.14
C GLN A 218 35.33 -45.23 2.36
N GLU A 219 36.02 -46.11 3.08
CA GLU A 219 36.44 -47.44 2.60
C GLU A 219 35.77 -48.51 3.48
#